data_AF-A0A7R7ZZ21-F1
#
_entry.id   AF-A0A7R7ZZ21-F1
#
_cell.length_a   1.000
_cell.length_b   1.000
_cell.length_c   1.000
_cell.angle_alpha   90.00
_cell.angle_beta   90.00
_cell.angle_gamma   90.00
#
_symmetry.space_group_name_H-M   'P 1'
#
loop_
_entity.id
_entity.type
_entity.pdbx_description
1 polymer ?
#
loop_
_entity_poly.entity_id
_entity_poly.type
_entity_poly.pdbx_seq_one_letter_code
_entity_poly.pdbx_strand_id
1 'polypeptide(L)'
;MFFAALEATCIVCGTEIDGLHRWAKHFRAVYCSSTGVRVTVPLCLAPSHPAVRIPADAVTDEWVSERMPEHDQTDLYAYHEPCWRRLVSHFSPTEFDVGYVFEALEYLPLPLLCGHYESTPTRLKPPYMWEAVKEGLVHQADYANLDDLMRFAKALPSPWHPAMSSAPFVADLFQRLPLELIEMIAVLLPTRDVLHLRQVSRGVAPVFSSSAFWKTRFDLNAERGFLWPVVRDLIDTAKGNGFDWRLLYHCTCHLTCSQWFRSELKSWEALRWLRDTALALASGGPRPLDYRGDALHYYHNAMIGDTHLEVVDCDSRVLYIAVSAHDDCGSHDNPGSVCITGLEFFFENGPPAILGYTSPGAENISRKKWRNSERTKMAHPRVRVMMDLIDFKGIMVTQTLDGVSGVLILQSLDEEREARRRRRRCCVGERDYPRHAYHGLRTCSLEEVSQVVAVFNNHRLIDLGIRGRTAKRKPQLSERQRRSEIKSFKEEGNLAPGLELR
;
A
#
# COMPACT_ATOMS: atom_id res chain seq x y z
N MET A 1 14.83 13.39 9.63
CA MET A 1 14.01 13.71 8.43
C MET A 1 12.78 14.43 8.94
N PHE A 2 12.96 15.63 9.50
CA PHE A 2 11.85 16.46 9.99
C PHE A 2 10.91 16.93 8.86
N PHE A 3 11.23 16.64 7.60
CA PHE A 3 10.91 17.54 6.49
C PHE A 3 10.31 16.96 5.23
N ALA A 4 10.22 15.63 5.09
CA ALA A 4 9.14 15.10 4.26
C ALA A 4 7.76 15.43 4.89
N ALA A 5 7.75 15.91 6.14
CA ALA A 5 6.58 16.37 6.89
C ALA A 5 6.37 17.90 6.88
N LEU A 6 7.24 18.68 6.22
CA LEU A 6 7.11 20.14 6.06
C LEU A 6 7.15 20.60 4.59
N GLU A 7 7.61 19.76 3.66
CA GLU A 7 6.80 19.55 2.47
C GLU A 7 5.54 18.86 2.97
N ALA A 8 4.39 19.52 2.88
CA ALA A 8 3.21 19.28 3.70
C ALA A 8 2.50 17.95 3.37
N THR A 9 3.17 16.80 3.29
CA THR A 9 2.55 15.57 2.76
C THR A 9 1.81 14.80 3.84
N CYS A 10 0.65 14.28 3.49
CA CYS A 10 -0.09 13.37 4.35
C CYS A 10 0.57 11.98 4.34
N ILE A 11 0.83 11.45 5.54
CA ILE A 11 1.54 10.19 5.74
C ILE A 11 0.82 8.97 5.14
N VAL A 12 -0.49 9.05 4.95
CA VAL A 12 -1.33 7.94 4.45
C VAL A 12 -1.45 7.94 2.92
N CYS A 13 -1.89 9.06 2.34
CA CYS A 13 -2.17 9.14 0.90
C CYS A 13 -0.96 9.62 0.09
N GLY A 14 0.06 10.19 0.75
CA GLY A 14 1.26 10.73 0.12
C GLY A 14 1.07 12.02 -0.68
N THR A 15 -0.12 12.64 -0.65
CA THR A 15 -0.37 13.91 -1.34
C THR A 15 -0.07 15.11 -0.44
N GLU A 16 0.20 16.26 -1.05
CA GLU A 16 0.45 17.52 -0.35
C GLU A 16 -0.82 18.04 0.35
N ILE A 17 -0.64 18.66 1.50
CA ILE A 17 -1.59 19.49 2.24
C ILE A 17 -1.41 20.87 1.65
N ASP A 18 -2.33 21.25 0.77
CA ASP A 18 -2.28 22.53 0.07
C ASP A 18 -3.49 23.41 0.43
N GLY A 19 -3.30 24.72 0.40
CA GLY A 19 -4.38 25.69 0.65
C GLY A 19 -5.33 25.87 -0.54
N LEU A 20 -5.10 25.20 -1.66
CA LEU A 20 -5.83 25.39 -2.92
C LEU A 20 -7.09 24.52 -2.97
N HIS A 21 -7.02 23.30 -2.43
CA HIS A 21 -8.11 22.33 -2.49
C HIS A 21 -8.86 22.23 -1.16
N ARG A 22 -10.20 22.19 -1.22
CA ARG A 22 -11.07 22.20 -0.04
C ARG A 22 -10.80 21.04 0.92
N TRP A 23 -10.50 19.87 0.37
CA TRP A 23 -10.20 18.66 1.12
C TRP A 23 -8.75 18.61 1.63
N ALA A 24 -7.80 19.11 0.83
CA ALA A 24 -6.37 19.05 1.13
C ALA A 24 -5.93 20.14 2.13
N LYS A 25 -6.69 21.24 2.24
CA LYS A 25 -6.33 22.35 3.13
C LYS A 25 -6.53 22.05 4.60
N HIS A 26 -7.39 21.10 4.96
CA HIS A 26 -7.63 20.75 6.36
C HIS A 26 -6.78 19.55 6.75
N PHE A 27 -6.05 19.66 7.86
CA PHE A 27 -5.12 18.63 8.29
C PHE A 27 -5.04 18.55 9.81
N ARG A 28 -4.50 17.45 10.32
CA ARG A 28 -4.09 17.29 11.72
C ARG A 28 -2.65 16.83 11.78
N ALA A 29 -1.99 17.16 12.89
CA ALA A 29 -0.69 16.63 13.21
C ALA A 29 -0.78 15.72 14.43
N VAL A 30 -0.15 14.55 14.35
CA VAL A 30 0.07 13.63 15.47
C VAL A 30 1.54 13.75 15.86
N TYR A 31 1.82 14.06 17.12
CA TYR A 31 3.19 14.33 17.56
C TYR A 31 3.45 13.81 18.97
N CYS A 32 4.72 13.57 19.29
CA CYS A 32 5.13 13.13 20.62
C CYS A 32 5.70 14.32 21.42
N SER A 33 5.14 14.54 22.61
CA SER A 33 5.59 15.52 23.58
C SER A 33 6.32 14.86 24.75
N SER A 34 6.81 15.67 25.69
CA SER A 34 7.36 15.22 26.98
C SER A 34 6.33 14.49 27.87
N THR A 35 5.04 14.71 27.61
CA THR A 35 3.90 14.17 28.38
C THR A 35 3.13 13.09 27.63
N GLY A 36 3.60 12.69 26.44
CA GLY A 36 3.03 11.61 25.65
C GLY A 36 2.60 12.07 24.27
N VAL A 37 1.81 11.25 23.58
CA VAL A 37 1.36 11.51 22.21
C VAL A 37 0.10 12.35 22.21
N ARG A 38 0.06 13.34 21.31
CA ARG A 38 -1.02 14.30 21.18
C ARG A 38 -1.41 14.49 19.71
N VAL A 39 -2.65 14.89 19.48
CA VAL A 39 -3.17 15.26 18.16
C VAL A 39 -3.65 16.71 18.20
N THR A 40 -3.42 17.45 17.12
CA THR A 40 -3.96 18.80 16.99
C THR A 40 -5.48 18.79 16.70
N VAL A 41 -6.16 19.90 16.95
CA VAL A 41 -7.41 20.27 16.27
C VAL A 41 -7.25 20.18 14.75
N PRO A 42 -8.34 20.09 13.97
CA PRO A 42 -8.26 20.33 12.54
C PRO A 42 -7.68 21.72 12.28
N LEU A 43 -6.51 21.75 11.67
CA LEU A 43 -5.84 22.95 11.19
C LEU A 43 -6.24 23.20 9.74
N CYS A 44 -6.13 24.45 9.30
CA CYS A 44 -6.45 24.86 7.94
C CYS A 44 -5.28 25.64 7.36
N LEU A 45 -4.76 25.18 6.22
CA LEU A 45 -3.69 25.88 5.51
C LEU A 45 -4.27 27.06 4.73
N ALA A 46 -3.75 28.26 5.02
CA ALA A 46 -4.18 29.47 4.32
C ALA A 46 -3.66 29.46 2.86
N PRO A 47 -4.45 29.85 1.85
CA PRO A 47 -4.01 29.89 0.45
C PRO A 47 -2.78 30.78 0.20
N SER A 48 -2.54 31.77 1.07
CA SER A 48 -1.45 32.74 0.99
C SER A 48 -0.13 32.27 1.61
N HIS A 49 -0.12 31.13 2.31
CA HIS A 49 1.07 30.60 2.97
C HIS A 49 1.29 29.13 2.61
N PRO A 50 2.37 28.80 1.88
CA PRO A 50 2.63 27.42 1.45
C PRO A 50 3.18 26.51 2.57
N ALA A 51 3.50 27.06 3.75
CA ALA A 51 4.10 26.31 4.84
C ALA A 51 3.06 25.92 5.91
N VAL A 52 3.09 24.64 6.32
CA VAL A 52 2.31 24.11 7.44
C VAL A 52 2.66 24.85 8.73
N ARG A 53 1.64 25.37 9.41
CA ARG A 53 1.77 26.02 10.72
C ARG A 53 1.03 25.26 11.79
N ILE A 54 1.70 24.99 12.90
CA ILE A 54 1.11 24.33 14.08
C ILE A 54 1.23 25.28 15.27
N PRO A 55 0.14 26.00 15.63
CA PRO A 55 0.16 26.94 16.73
C PRO A 55 0.11 26.21 18.08
N ALA A 56 0.51 26.88 19.17
CA ALA A 56 0.66 26.26 20.49
C ALA A 56 -0.68 25.87 21.13
N ASP A 57 -1.74 26.58 20.77
CA ASP A 57 -3.13 26.35 21.19
C ASP A 57 -3.85 25.32 20.32
N ALA A 58 -3.19 24.75 19.30
CA ALA A 58 -3.78 23.74 18.43
C ALA A 58 -4.01 22.38 19.12
N VAL A 59 -3.63 22.21 20.38
CA VAL A 59 -3.70 20.93 21.08
C VAL A 59 -5.12 20.67 21.59
N THR A 60 -5.68 19.48 21.36
CA THR A 60 -6.93 19.05 22.02
C THR A 60 -6.67 18.00 23.08
N ASP A 61 -7.55 17.96 24.08
CA ASP A 61 -7.60 16.89 25.09
C ASP A 61 -8.30 15.61 24.57
N GLU A 62 -8.92 15.64 23.38
CA GLU A 62 -9.74 14.52 22.87
C GLU A 62 -8.90 13.28 22.53
N TRP A 63 -7.74 13.48 21.90
CA TRP A 63 -6.87 12.40 21.45
C TRP A 63 -5.48 12.55 22.07
N VAL A 64 -5.36 12.05 23.28
CA VAL A 64 -4.11 12.05 24.05
C VAL A 64 -3.79 10.65 24.54
N SER A 65 -2.49 10.34 24.60
CA SER A 65 -1.99 9.14 25.24
C SER A 65 -0.80 9.54 26.09
N GLU A 66 -0.87 9.27 27.40
CA GLU A 66 0.25 9.51 28.33
C GLU A 66 1.41 8.52 28.10
N ARG A 67 1.20 7.53 27.23
CA ARG A 67 2.24 6.62 26.78
C ARG A 67 3.39 7.41 26.16
N MET A 68 4.61 7.02 26.54
CA MET A 68 5.84 7.46 25.91
C MET A 68 6.33 6.40 24.92
N PRO A 69 5.87 6.41 23.66
CA PRO A 69 6.45 5.51 22.68
C PRO A 69 7.94 5.82 22.51
N GLU A 70 8.74 4.78 22.26
CA GLU A 70 10.09 5.00 21.76
C GLU A 70 9.98 5.44 20.30
N HIS A 71 10.44 6.66 19.99
CA HIS A 71 10.44 7.22 18.65
C HIS A 71 11.87 7.47 18.20
N ASP A 72 12.21 6.93 17.04
CA ASP A 72 13.60 6.90 16.58
C ASP A 72 13.90 7.98 15.54
N GLN A 73 12.88 8.59 14.90
CA GLN A 73 13.13 9.51 13.78
C GLN A 73 12.23 10.74 13.66
N THR A 74 10.91 10.60 13.80
CA THR A 74 9.95 11.63 13.37
C THR A 74 9.07 12.03 14.54
N ASP A 75 9.22 13.28 14.97
CA ASP A 75 8.51 13.77 16.15
C ASP A 75 7.06 14.18 15.82
N LEU A 76 6.69 14.20 14.52
CA LEU A 76 5.41 14.68 14.01
C LEU A 76 5.00 14.05 12.66
N TYR A 77 3.75 13.59 12.55
CA TYR A 77 3.12 13.08 11.33
C TYR A 77 1.90 13.92 10.95
N ALA A 78 1.84 14.35 9.70
CA ALA A 78 0.69 15.10 9.19
C ALA A 78 -0.31 14.18 8.47
N TYR A 79 -1.60 14.47 8.66
CA TYR A 79 -2.72 13.79 8.01
C TYR A 79 -3.63 14.83 7.40
N HIS A 80 -4.13 14.62 6.18
CA HIS A 80 -5.36 15.31 5.79
C HIS A 80 -6.48 14.93 6.78
N GLU A 81 -7.36 15.87 7.09
CA GLU A 81 -8.49 15.64 7.99
C GLU A 81 -9.35 14.43 7.55
N PRO A 82 -9.62 14.20 6.25
CA PRO A 82 -10.28 12.98 5.79
C PRO A 82 -9.50 11.70 6.07
N CYS A 83 -8.18 11.67 5.85
CA CYS A 83 -7.33 10.52 6.16
C CYS A 83 -7.34 10.20 7.65
N TRP A 84 -7.28 11.22 8.51
CA TRP A 84 -7.39 11.06 9.96
C TRP A 84 -8.74 10.45 10.36
N ARG A 85 -9.86 11.00 9.88
CA ARG A 85 -11.20 10.46 10.19
C ARG A 85 -11.37 9.03 9.73
N ARG A 86 -10.82 8.69 8.56
CA ARG A 86 -10.81 7.31 8.05
C ARG A 86 -10.01 6.41 8.97
N LEU A 87 -8.81 6.83 9.38
CA LEU A 87 -8.00 6.08 10.34
C LEU A 87 -8.79 5.77 11.60
N VAL A 88 -9.39 6.77 12.24
CA VAL A 88 -10.22 6.57 13.45
C VAL A 88 -11.36 5.59 13.18
N SER A 89 -12.00 5.67 12.01
CA SER A 89 -13.12 4.78 11.62
C SER A 89 -12.71 3.30 11.50
N HIS A 90 -11.42 3.00 11.30
CA HIS A 90 -10.93 1.62 11.28
C HIS A 90 -10.91 0.96 12.67
N PHE A 91 -11.01 1.73 13.75
CA PHE A 91 -10.98 1.22 15.12
C PHE A 91 -12.37 1.23 15.74
N SER A 92 -12.64 0.27 16.63
CA SER A 92 -13.75 0.44 17.57
C SER A 92 -13.40 1.51 18.62
N PRO A 93 -14.38 2.16 19.26
CA PRO A 93 -14.10 3.22 20.25
C PRO A 93 -13.20 2.78 21.42
N THR A 94 -13.20 1.49 21.75
CA THR A 94 -12.37 0.91 22.82
C THR A 94 -10.99 0.46 22.35
N GLU A 95 -10.78 0.35 21.05
CA GLU A 95 -9.52 -0.10 20.43
C GLU A 95 -8.54 1.05 20.15
N PHE A 96 -9.04 2.27 19.98
CA PHE A 96 -8.23 3.40 19.53
C PHE A 96 -7.38 3.99 20.66
N ASP A 97 -6.06 3.82 20.56
CA ASP A 97 -5.06 4.51 21.38
C ASP A 97 -4.01 5.15 20.46
N VAL A 98 -3.93 6.49 20.50
CA VAL A 98 -3.04 7.25 19.63
C VAL A 98 -1.57 6.96 19.89
N GLY A 99 -1.20 6.49 21.09
CA GLY A 99 0.16 6.09 21.42
C GLY A 99 0.62 4.89 20.60
N TYR A 100 -0.22 3.85 20.47
CA TYR A 100 0.08 2.70 19.62
C TYR A 100 0.01 3.02 18.13
N VAL A 101 -0.90 3.91 17.72
CA VAL A 101 -0.94 4.43 16.34
C VAL A 101 0.37 5.14 16.01
N PHE A 102 0.87 5.99 16.90
CA PHE A 102 2.12 6.71 16.70
C PHE A 102 3.32 5.76 16.60
N GLU A 103 3.39 4.74 17.44
CA GLU A 103 4.42 3.72 17.35
C GLU A 103 4.33 2.92 16.03
N ALA A 104 3.13 2.59 15.57
CA ALA A 104 2.92 1.93 14.29
C ALA A 104 3.37 2.78 13.08
N LEU A 105 3.29 4.12 13.17
CA LEU A 105 3.76 5.04 12.12
C LEU A 105 5.27 4.98 11.88
N GLU A 106 6.05 4.53 12.86
CA GLU A 106 7.50 4.33 12.69
C GLU A 106 7.82 3.13 11.78
N TYR A 107 6.86 2.24 11.57
CA TYR A 107 7.02 1.08 10.68
C TYR A 107 6.45 1.35 9.27
N LEU A 108 5.48 2.26 9.16
CA LEU A 108 4.85 2.65 7.90
C LEU A 108 5.90 3.25 6.94
N PRO A 109 5.91 2.87 5.64
CA PRO A 109 6.76 3.54 4.67
C PRO A 109 6.40 5.02 4.59
N LEU A 110 7.41 5.89 4.58
CA LEU A 110 7.18 7.29 4.28
C LEU A 110 6.72 7.40 2.82
N PRO A 111 5.74 8.27 2.52
CA PRO A 111 5.47 8.67 1.16
C PRO A 111 6.78 9.02 0.48
N LEU A 112 7.05 8.37 -0.65
CA LEU A 112 8.08 8.90 -1.54
C LEU A 112 7.58 10.29 -1.91
N LEU A 113 8.37 11.32 -1.60
CA LEU A 113 8.15 12.67 -2.12
C LEU A 113 8.14 12.51 -3.65
N CYS A 114 6.95 12.35 -4.20
CA CYS A 114 6.73 12.15 -5.60
C CYS A 114 6.91 13.53 -6.20
N GLY A 115 8.16 13.96 -6.31
CA GLY A 115 8.49 15.24 -6.92
C GLY A 115 7.95 15.19 -8.33
N HIS A 116 6.85 15.87 -8.61
CA HIS A 116 6.32 16.32 -9.90
C HIS A 116 6.38 15.42 -11.15
N TYR A 117 6.81 14.16 -11.09
CA TYR A 117 6.90 13.28 -12.25
C TYR A 117 5.54 12.59 -12.48
N GLU A 118 4.74 13.31 -13.26
CA GLU A 118 3.67 12.89 -14.17
C GLU A 118 3.08 11.49 -13.95
N SER A 119 1.93 11.46 -13.26
CA SER A 119 0.81 10.54 -13.51
C SER A 119 -0.33 10.66 -12.48
N THR A 120 -0.24 11.58 -11.51
CA THR A 120 -1.46 12.30 -11.12
C THR A 120 -1.69 13.33 -12.24
N PRO A 121 -2.67 13.15 -13.14
CA PRO A 121 -3.02 14.24 -14.03
C PRO A 121 -3.26 15.45 -13.15
N THR A 122 -2.46 16.50 -13.34
CA THR A 122 -2.53 17.78 -12.63
C THR A 122 -3.91 18.45 -12.75
N ARG A 123 -4.81 17.84 -13.54
CA ARG A 123 -6.19 18.20 -13.80
C ARG A 123 -7.23 17.35 -13.05
N LEU A 124 -6.93 16.12 -12.60
CA LEU A 124 -7.85 15.38 -11.73
C LEU A 124 -7.49 15.76 -10.30
N LYS A 125 -8.31 16.66 -9.74
CA LYS A 125 -8.22 17.13 -8.36
C LYS A 125 -9.25 16.34 -7.56
N PRO A 126 -8.85 15.25 -6.90
CA PRO A 126 -9.83 14.35 -6.31
C PRO A 126 -10.32 14.88 -4.98
N PRO A 127 -11.63 15.04 -4.73
CA PRO A 127 -12.14 14.65 -3.42
C PRO A 127 -11.99 13.13 -3.26
N TYR A 128 -11.64 12.66 -2.05
CA TYR A 128 -11.65 11.23 -1.74
C TYR A 128 -13.03 10.62 -2.00
N MET A 129 -13.12 9.30 -2.21
CA MET A 129 -14.41 8.61 -2.47
C MET A 129 -15.45 8.98 -1.43
N TRP A 130 -14.99 9.06 -0.19
CA TRP A 130 -15.78 9.42 0.97
C TRP A 130 -16.36 10.83 0.94
N GLU A 131 -15.60 11.78 0.40
CA GLU A 131 -16.02 13.18 0.26
C GLU A 131 -16.88 13.35 -0.98
N ALA A 132 -16.51 12.72 -2.11
CA ALA A 132 -17.32 12.69 -3.31
C ALA A 132 -18.71 12.10 -3.03
N VAL A 133 -18.80 11.01 -2.27
CA VAL A 133 -20.07 10.44 -1.81
C VAL A 133 -20.84 11.42 -0.93
N LYS A 134 -20.19 12.03 0.06
CA LYS A 134 -20.83 13.02 0.96
C LYS A 134 -21.30 14.28 0.24
N GLU A 135 -20.60 14.70 -0.80
CA GLU A 135 -20.93 15.87 -1.62
C GLU A 135 -21.87 15.55 -2.78
N GLY A 136 -22.31 14.29 -2.93
CA GLY A 136 -23.21 13.86 -4.00
C GLY A 136 -22.56 13.86 -5.40
N LEU A 137 -21.23 13.87 -5.47
CA LEU A 137 -20.43 13.92 -6.70
C LEU A 137 -20.22 12.54 -7.35
N VAL A 138 -20.95 11.52 -6.90
CA VAL A 138 -20.86 10.11 -7.32
C VAL A 138 -21.13 9.90 -8.82
N HIS A 139 -21.70 10.90 -9.50
CA HIS A 139 -21.98 10.89 -10.95
C HIS A 139 -20.79 11.33 -11.83
N GLN A 140 -19.63 11.66 -11.27
CA GLN A 140 -18.44 11.97 -12.06
C GLN A 140 -17.78 10.67 -12.54
N ALA A 141 -17.36 10.64 -13.82
CA ALA A 141 -16.87 9.44 -14.52
C ALA A 141 -15.63 8.74 -13.90
N ASP A 142 -15.00 9.34 -12.88
CA ASP A 142 -13.80 8.82 -12.23
C ASP A 142 -14.08 8.05 -10.92
N TYR A 143 -15.32 8.08 -10.41
CA TYR A 143 -15.72 7.38 -9.18
C TYR A 143 -16.41 6.04 -9.50
N ALA A 144 -15.95 4.97 -8.86
CA ALA A 144 -16.66 3.70 -8.90
C ALA A 144 -17.98 3.82 -8.14
N ASN A 145 -19.08 4.02 -8.84
CA ASN A 145 -20.42 3.88 -8.29
C ASN A 145 -20.91 2.43 -8.43
N LEU A 146 -22.03 2.11 -7.78
CA LEU A 146 -22.56 0.74 -7.77
C LEU A 146 -22.91 0.23 -9.18
N ASP A 147 -23.44 1.11 -10.04
CA ASP A 147 -23.80 0.76 -11.42
C ASP A 147 -22.56 0.43 -12.25
N ASP A 148 -21.47 1.18 -12.08
CA ASP A 148 -20.18 0.92 -12.75
C ASP A 148 -19.56 -0.39 -12.25
N LEU A 149 -19.58 -0.65 -10.94
CA LEU A 149 -19.10 -1.90 -10.37
C LEU A 149 -19.91 -3.10 -10.86
N MET A 150 -21.21 -2.93 -11.10
CA MET A 150 -22.11 -3.99 -11.56
C MET A 150 -22.32 -4.00 -13.09
N ARG A 151 -21.64 -3.12 -13.84
CA ARG A 151 -21.86 -2.94 -15.28
C ARG A 151 -21.67 -4.21 -16.10
N PHE A 152 -20.75 -5.07 -15.68
CA PHE A 152 -20.46 -6.35 -16.32
C PHE A 152 -20.96 -7.55 -15.50
N ALA A 153 -21.97 -7.33 -14.64
CA ALA A 153 -22.59 -8.38 -13.87
C ALA A 153 -23.11 -9.48 -14.82
N LYS A 154 -22.52 -10.66 -14.68
CA LYS A 154 -23.00 -11.88 -15.35
C LYS A 154 -23.74 -12.71 -14.32
N ALA A 155 -24.86 -13.30 -14.73
CA ALA A 155 -25.53 -14.28 -13.90
C ALA A 155 -24.52 -15.36 -13.50
N LEU A 156 -24.41 -15.61 -12.19
CA LEU A 156 -23.54 -16.66 -11.68
C LEU A 156 -23.98 -18.00 -12.31
N PRO A 157 -23.04 -18.86 -12.74
CA PRO A 157 -23.38 -20.16 -13.30
C PRO A 157 -24.37 -20.90 -12.39
N SER A 158 -25.41 -21.50 -12.98
CA SER A 158 -26.31 -22.35 -12.22
C SER A 158 -25.51 -23.44 -11.52
N PRO A 159 -25.82 -23.79 -10.25
CA PRO A 159 -25.15 -24.87 -9.58
C PRO A 159 -25.25 -26.12 -10.46
N TRP A 160 -24.10 -26.63 -10.91
CA TRP A 160 -24.06 -27.96 -11.51
C TRP A 160 -24.60 -28.93 -10.46
N HIS A 161 -25.62 -29.70 -10.84
CA HIS A 161 -26.27 -30.66 -9.96
C HIS A 161 -25.20 -31.48 -9.24
N PRO A 162 -25.19 -31.53 -7.90
CA PRO A 162 -24.18 -32.30 -7.20
C PRO A 162 -24.35 -33.77 -7.62
N ALA A 163 -23.34 -34.31 -8.29
CA ALA A 163 -23.21 -35.75 -8.43
C ALA A 163 -23.18 -36.31 -7.00
N MET A 164 -24.26 -36.99 -6.61
CA MET A 164 -24.39 -37.59 -5.30
C MET A 164 -23.35 -38.71 -5.18
N SER A 165 -22.16 -38.38 -4.68
CA SER A 165 -21.24 -39.40 -4.19
C SER A 165 -21.78 -39.90 -2.85
N SER A 166 -22.09 -41.20 -2.82
CA SER A 166 -22.62 -41.97 -1.69
C SER A 166 -21.53 -42.47 -0.74
N ALA A 167 -20.30 -41.97 -0.86
CA ALA A 167 -19.23 -42.40 0.03
C ALA A 167 -19.52 -41.96 1.48
N PRO A 168 -19.45 -42.87 2.47
CA PRO A 168 -19.63 -42.53 3.87
C PRO A 168 -18.45 -41.67 4.31
N PHE A 169 -18.68 -40.36 4.41
CA PHE A 169 -17.69 -39.45 4.95
C PHE A 169 -17.65 -39.60 6.47
N VAL A 170 -16.44 -39.57 7.02
CA VAL A 170 -16.17 -39.36 8.44
C VAL A 170 -17.08 -38.23 8.94
N ALA A 171 -17.72 -38.41 10.10
CA ALA A 171 -18.76 -37.52 10.62
C ALA A 171 -18.39 -36.03 10.45
N ASP A 172 -19.03 -35.36 9.49
CA ASP A 172 -18.82 -33.95 9.17
C ASP A 172 -19.29 -33.11 10.37
N LEU A 173 -18.36 -32.70 11.24
CA LEU A 173 -18.69 -32.02 12.49
C LEU A 173 -19.39 -30.67 12.25
N PHE A 174 -19.16 -30.03 11.10
CA PHE A 174 -19.85 -28.80 10.73
C PHE A 174 -21.35 -29.03 10.49
N GLN A 175 -21.78 -30.21 10.04
CA GLN A 175 -23.22 -30.51 9.90
C GLN A 175 -23.96 -30.55 11.24
N ARG A 176 -23.23 -30.66 12.35
CA ARG A 176 -23.81 -30.66 13.70
C ARG A 176 -23.96 -29.26 14.28
N LEU A 177 -23.37 -28.25 13.65
CA LEU A 177 -23.45 -26.86 14.09
C LEU A 177 -24.65 -26.17 13.43
N PRO A 178 -25.37 -25.30 14.17
CA PRO A 178 -26.33 -24.38 13.57
C PRO A 178 -25.67 -23.49 12.52
N LEU A 179 -26.43 -23.10 11.49
CA LEU A 179 -25.93 -22.28 10.39
C LEU A 179 -25.31 -20.97 10.91
N GLU A 180 -25.89 -20.37 11.94
CA GLU A 180 -25.44 -19.14 12.56
C GLU A 180 -23.99 -19.27 13.07
N LEU A 181 -23.63 -20.41 13.67
CA LEU A 181 -22.26 -20.65 14.13
C LEU A 181 -21.30 -20.87 12.96
N ILE A 182 -21.76 -21.54 11.90
CA ILE A 182 -20.97 -21.76 10.69
C ILE A 182 -20.72 -20.41 9.98
N GLU A 183 -21.72 -19.53 9.93
CA GLU A 183 -21.60 -18.18 9.39
C GLU A 183 -20.63 -17.33 10.23
N MET A 184 -20.73 -17.38 11.56
CA MET A 184 -19.77 -16.70 12.45
C MET A 184 -18.32 -17.15 12.19
N ILE A 185 -18.09 -18.46 12.03
CA ILE A 185 -16.76 -18.99 11.67
C ILE A 185 -16.36 -18.48 10.28
N ALA A 186 -17.26 -18.52 9.30
CA ALA A 186 -16.96 -18.12 7.94
C ALA A 186 -16.61 -16.62 7.81
N VAL A 187 -17.29 -15.75 8.56
CA VAL A 187 -17.00 -14.30 8.58
C VAL A 187 -15.56 -14.02 9.03
N LEU A 188 -15.00 -14.85 9.93
CA LEU A 188 -13.63 -14.72 10.42
C LEU A 188 -12.55 -15.24 9.46
N LEU A 189 -12.93 -16.03 8.44
CA LEU A 189 -12.02 -16.60 7.47
C LEU A 189 -11.94 -15.73 6.21
N PRO A 190 -10.83 -15.73 5.45
CA PRO A 190 -10.80 -15.21 4.08
C PRO A 190 -11.82 -15.94 3.19
N THR A 191 -12.38 -15.25 2.18
CA THR A 191 -13.36 -15.87 1.27
C THR A 191 -12.80 -17.10 0.57
N ARG A 192 -11.52 -17.05 0.16
CA ARG A 192 -10.83 -18.19 -0.46
C ARG A 192 -10.91 -19.44 0.41
N ASP A 193 -10.67 -19.30 1.70
CA ASP A 193 -10.64 -20.43 2.63
C ASP A 193 -12.04 -20.97 2.91
N VAL A 194 -13.06 -20.11 2.94
CA VAL A 194 -14.47 -20.55 3.01
C VAL A 194 -14.87 -21.32 1.76
N LEU A 195 -14.43 -20.88 0.58
CA LEU A 195 -14.69 -21.58 -0.68
C LEU A 195 -14.00 -22.95 -0.73
N HIS A 196 -12.76 -23.07 -0.22
CA HIS A 196 -12.09 -24.36 -0.05
C HIS A 196 -12.78 -25.23 1.01
N LEU A 197 -13.21 -24.64 2.14
CA LEU A 197 -13.88 -25.35 3.21
C LEU A 197 -15.19 -26.00 2.73
N ARG A 198 -15.93 -25.31 1.86
CA ARG A 198 -17.12 -25.84 1.19
C ARG A 198 -16.82 -27.06 0.30
N GLN A 199 -15.61 -27.18 -0.27
CA GLN A 199 -15.24 -28.34 -1.08
C GLN A 199 -14.97 -29.58 -0.21
N VAL A 200 -14.61 -29.39 1.06
CA VAL A 200 -14.26 -30.50 1.98
C VAL A 200 -15.36 -30.84 2.99
N SER A 201 -16.28 -29.91 3.29
CA SER A 201 -17.40 -30.12 4.23
C SER A 201 -18.72 -29.66 3.62
N ARG A 202 -19.74 -30.54 3.65
CA ARG A 202 -21.09 -30.21 3.18
C ARG A 202 -21.82 -29.31 4.17
N GLY A 203 -21.48 -29.38 5.47
CA GLY A 203 -22.05 -28.50 6.48
C GLY A 203 -21.81 -27.01 6.20
N VAL A 204 -20.71 -26.68 5.51
CA VAL A 204 -20.34 -25.30 5.16
C VAL A 204 -20.95 -24.83 3.84
N ALA A 205 -21.51 -25.74 3.02
CA ALA A 205 -22.08 -25.39 1.73
C ALA A 205 -23.14 -24.27 1.75
N PRO A 206 -24.06 -24.18 2.75
CA PRO A 206 -25.07 -23.12 2.82
C PRO A 206 -24.49 -21.70 2.89
N VAL A 207 -23.29 -21.52 3.46
CA VAL A 207 -22.63 -20.21 3.58
C VAL A 207 -22.46 -19.55 2.22
N PHE A 208 -22.25 -20.33 1.15
CA PHE A 208 -22.08 -19.79 -0.20
C PHE A 208 -23.30 -19.02 -0.70
N SER A 209 -24.50 -19.34 -0.22
CA SER A 209 -25.75 -18.63 -0.54
C SER A 209 -26.16 -17.62 0.53
N SER A 210 -25.38 -17.48 1.61
CA SER A 210 -25.69 -16.58 2.72
C SER A 210 -25.41 -15.12 2.35
N SER A 211 -26.47 -14.33 2.26
CA SER A 211 -26.36 -12.88 2.05
C SER A 211 -25.62 -12.20 3.22
N ALA A 212 -25.82 -12.67 4.45
CA ALA A 212 -25.15 -12.16 5.64
C ALA A 212 -23.63 -12.31 5.52
N PHE A 213 -23.16 -13.49 5.13
CA PHE A 213 -21.74 -13.75 4.89
C PHE A 213 -21.13 -12.84 3.81
N TRP A 214 -21.77 -12.73 2.64
CA TRP A 214 -21.22 -11.91 1.55
C TRP A 214 -21.22 -10.42 1.87
N LYS A 215 -22.23 -9.95 2.62
CA LYS A 215 -22.32 -8.57 3.09
C LYS A 215 -21.13 -8.19 3.97
N THR A 216 -20.69 -9.05 4.89
CA THR A 216 -19.54 -8.72 5.76
C THR A 216 -18.23 -8.53 5.02
N ARG A 217 -18.10 -9.06 3.79
CA ARG A 217 -16.90 -8.82 2.97
C ARG A 217 -16.69 -7.36 2.61
N PHE A 218 -17.72 -6.54 2.71
CA PHE A 218 -17.69 -5.11 2.44
C PHE A 218 -17.57 -4.23 3.70
N ASP A 219 -17.49 -4.84 4.89
CA ASP A 219 -17.18 -4.09 6.11
C ASP A 219 -15.82 -3.39 5.96
N LEU A 220 -15.64 -2.26 6.64
CA LEU A 220 -14.47 -1.38 6.44
C LEU A 220 -13.12 -2.10 6.60
N ASN A 221 -13.05 -3.10 7.48
CA ASN A 221 -11.85 -3.90 7.76
C ASN A 221 -11.87 -5.29 7.08
N ALA A 222 -12.78 -5.53 6.13
CA ALA A 222 -12.89 -6.79 5.39
C ALA A 222 -12.29 -6.69 3.98
N GLU A 223 -12.37 -7.77 3.19
CA GLU A 223 -11.71 -7.91 1.88
C GLU A 223 -12.10 -6.82 0.85
N ARG A 224 -13.29 -6.23 0.94
CA ARG A 224 -13.77 -5.17 0.06
C ARG A 224 -14.03 -3.86 0.81
N GLY A 225 -13.40 -3.67 1.97
CA GLY A 225 -13.62 -2.50 2.82
C GLY A 225 -13.28 -1.15 2.14
N PHE A 226 -12.45 -1.15 1.10
CA PHE A 226 -12.20 0.04 0.27
C PHE A 226 -13.47 0.55 -0.46
N LEU A 227 -14.48 -0.31 -0.64
CA LEU A 227 -15.79 0.05 -1.21
C LEU A 227 -16.82 0.45 -0.16
N TRP A 228 -16.50 0.33 1.14
CA TRP A 228 -17.39 0.71 2.23
C TRP A 228 -18.06 2.08 2.05
N PRO A 229 -17.40 3.17 1.59
CA PRO A 229 -18.09 4.45 1.39
C PRO A 229 -19.18 4.41 0.32
N VAL A 230 -19.08 3.51 -0.67
CA VAL A 230 -20.09 3.33 -1.72
C VAL A 230 -21.26 2.50 -1.20
N VAL A 231 -20.97 1.48 -0.40
CA VAL A 231 -21.97 0.47 -0.02
C VAL A 231 -22.52 0.62 1.40
N ARG A 232 -21.94 1.47 2.26
CA ARG A 232 -22.38 1.65 3.65
C ARG A 232 -23.88 1.95 3.74
N ASP A 233 -24.37 2.88 2.93
CA ASP A 233 -25.77 3.26 2.98
C ASP A 233 -26.68 2.10 2.49
N LEU A 234 -26.19 1.21 1.62
CA LEU A 234 -26.88 -0.05 1.31
C LEU A 234 -26.81 -1.05 2.48
N ILE A 235 -25.68 -1.13 3.18
CA ILE A 235 -25.48 -2.00 4.35
C ILE A 235 -26.43 -1.60 5.48
N ASP A 236 -26.59 -0.30 5.73
CA ASP A 236 -27.30 0.23 6.91
C ASP A 236 -28.80 0.45 6.68
N THR A 237 -29.26 0.45 5.43
CA THR A 237 -30.68 0.71 5.10
C THR A 237 -31.42 -0.52 4.58
N ALA A 238 -32.75 -0.49 4.65
CA ALA A 238 -33.60 -1.53 4.07
C ALA A 238 -33.39 -1.75 2.56
N LYS A 239 -32.72 -0.81 1.86
CA LYS A 239 -32.33 -0.97 0.44
C LYS A 239 -31.33 -2.10 0.22
N GLY A 240 -30.55 -2.49 1.25
CA GLY A 240 -29.66 -3.65 1.20
C GLY A 240 -30.38 -5.00 1.34
N ASN A 241 -31.67 -5.01 1.72
CA ASN A 241 -32.42 -6.26 1.83
C ASN A 241 -32.71 -6.81 0.44
N GLY A 242 -32.23 -8.03 0.18
CA GLY A 242 -32.35 -8.67 -1.13
C GLY A 242 -31.31 -8.22 -2.15
N PHE A 243 -30.35 -7.37 -1.77
CA PHE A 243 -29.20 -7.06 -2.62
C PHE A 243 -28.29 -8.29 -2.77
N ASP A 244 -27.86 -8.58 -4.00
CA ASP A 244 -26.97 -9.73 -4.28
C ASP A 244 -25.50 -9.36 -3.98
N TRP A 245 -25.15 -9.37 -2.69
CA TRP A 245 -23.79 -9.12 -2.21
C TRP A 245 -22.75 -10.08 -2.80
N ARG A 246 -23.16 -11.31 -3.12
CA ARG A 246 -22.29 -12.30 -3.76
C ARG A 246 -21.95 -11.89 -5.19
N LEU A 247 -22.94 -11.43 -5.95
CA LEU A 247 -22.72 -10.91 -7.29
C LEU A 247 -21.82 -9.67 -7.26
N LEU A 248 -22.03 -8.75 -6.32
CA LEU A 248 -21.14 -7.59 -6.17
C LEU A 248 -19.70 -8.03 -5.82
N TYR A 249 -19.54 -8.99 -4.90
CA TYR A 249 -18.22 -9.54 -4.56
C TYR A 249 -17.53 -10.10 -5.81
N HIS A 250 -18.25 -10.87 -6.62
CA HIS A 250 -17.74 -11.42 -7.86
C HIS A 250 -17.35 -10.33 -8.87
N CYS A 251 -18.19 -9.30 -9.06
CA CYS A 251 -17.88 -8.20 -9.98
C CYS A 251 -16.66 -7.39 -9.53
N THR A 252 -16.38 -7.35 -8.23
CA THR A 252 -15.23 -6.65 -7.66
C THR A 252 -13.96 -7.50 -7.58
N CYS A 253 -13.96 -8.73 -8.10
CA CYS A 253 -12.74 -9.53 -8.25
C CYS A 253 -11.83 -9.01 -9.37
N HIS A 254 -12.41 -8.45 -10.43
CA HIS A 254 -11.70 -7.85 -11.56
C HIS A 254 -12.17 -6.42 -11.75
N LEU A 255 -11.49 -5.50 -11.09
CA LEU A 255 -11.86 -4.10 -11.05
C LEU A 255 -11.35 -3.37 -12.30
N THR A 256 -12.24 -2.61 -12.93
CA THR A 256 -11.85 -1.56 -13.88
C THR A 256 -11.55 -0.31 -13.08
N CYS A 257 -10.30 -0.13 -12.69
CA CYS A 257 -9.87 0.96 -11.81
C CYS A 257 -9.40 2.18 -12.62
N SER A 258 -9.94 3.36 -12.32
CA SER A 258 -9.24 4.60 -12.62
C SER A 258 -7.94 4.67 -11.80
N GLN A 259 -6.96 5.46 -12.26
CA GLN A 259 -5.73 5.70 -11.49
C GLN A 259 -6.04 6.21 -10.08
N TRP A 260 -7.09 7.02 -9.96
CA TRP A 260 -7.57 7.53 -8.70
C TRP A 260 -8.07 6.42 -7.76
N PHE A 261 -8.84 5.47 -8.28
CA PHE A 261 -9.33 4.36 -7.48
C PHE A 261 -8.19 3.48 -6.93
N ARG A 262 -7.07 3.37 -7.67
CA ARG A 262 -5.85 2.71 -7.17
C ARG A 262 -5.24 3.46 -5.99
N SER A 263 -5.20 4.79 -6.03
CA SER A 263 -4.71 5.61 -4.89
C SER A 263 -5.60 5.47 -3.65
N GLU A 264 -6.92 5.39 -3.86
CA GLU A 264 -7.90 5.14 -2.79
C GLU A 264 -7.69 3.75 -2.15
N LEU A 265 -7.49 2.73 -2.98
CA LEU A 265 -7.18 1.37 -2.53
C LEU A 265 -5.88 1.34 -1.70
N LYS A 266 -4.79 1.94 -2.21
CA LYS A 266 -3.50 2.03 -1.49
C LYS A 266 -3.63 2.75 -0.15
N SER A 267 -4.41 3.83 -0.11
CA SER A 267 -4.69 4.57 1.13
C SER A 267 -5.45 3.69 2.13
N TRP A 268 -6.46 2.95 1.67
CA TRP A 268 -7.21 2.02 2.51
C TRP A 268 -6.34 0.88 3.05
N GLU A 269 -5.46 0.30 2.22
CA GLU A 269 -4.52 -0.75 2.64
C GLU A 269 -3.56 -0.25 3.71
N ALA A 270 -3.00 0.95 3.53
CA ALA A 270 -2.11 1.57 4.50
C ALA A 270 -2.82 1.84 5.83
N LEU A 271 -4.07 2.33 5.79
CA LEU A 271 -4.88 2.56 6.99
C LEU A 271 -5.20 1.25 7.73
N ARG A 272 -5.58 0.20 6.98
CA ARG A 272 -5.86 -1.12 7.56
C ARG A 272 -4.61 -1.74 8.16
N TRP A 273 -3.47 -1.66 7.47
CA TRP A 273 -2.19 -2.12 7.99
C TRP A 273 -1.78 -1.35 9.26
N LEU A 274 -2.01 -0.04 9.30
CA LEU A 274 -1.71 0.80 10.45
C LEU A 274 -2.57 0.40 11.66
N ARG A 275 -3.85 0.14 11.44
CA ARG A 275 -4.78 -0.40 12.43
C ARG A 275 -4.31 -1.74 12.98
N ASP A 276 -4.08 -2.71 12.11
CA ASP A 276 -3.70 -4.08 12.51
C ASP A 276 -2.34 -4.10 13.22
N THR A 277 -1.41 -3.22 12.83
CA THR A 277 -0.13 -3.04 13.51
C THR A 277 -0.30 -2.41 14.89
N ALA A 278 -1.11 -1.35 15.03
CA ALA A 278 -1.38 -0.72 16.32
C ALA A 278 -2.06 -1.70 17.30
N LEU A 279 -3.01 -2.51 16.83
CA LEU A 279 -3.66 -3.54 17.65
C LEU A 279 -2.71 -4.68 18.05
N ALA A 280 -1.81 -5.07 17.16
CA ALA A 280 -0.78 -6.07 17.49
C ALA A 280 0.19 -5.53 18.55
N LEU A 281 0.63 -4.28 18.42
CA LEU A 281 1.43 -3.61 19.47
C LEU A 281 0.65 -3.54 20.79
N ALA A 282 -0.65 -3.25 20.73
CA ALA A 282 -1.51 -3.16 21.91
C ALA A 282 -1.67 -4.45 22.69
N SER A 283 -1.79 -5.56 21.96
CA SER A 283 -1.94 -6.89 22.53
C SER A 283 -0.61 -7.60 22.84
N GLY A 284 0.53 -7.02 22.44
CA GLY A 284 1.82 -7.71 22.45
C GLY A 284 1.90 -8.90 21.48
N GLY A 285 0.99 -8.94 20.50
CA GLY A 285 0.88 -10.00 19.51
C GLY A 285 1.86 -9.84 18.33
N PRO A 286 1.93 -10.85 17.44
CA PRO A 286 2.74 -10.74 16.23
C PRO A 286 2.14 -9.69 15.30
N ARG A 287 2.91 -8.64 15.03
CA ARG A 287 2.52 -7.60 14.07
C ARG A 287 2.54 -8.11 12.62
N PRO A 288 1.68 -7.59 11.72
CA PRO A 288 1.76 -7.84 10.29
C PRO A 288 3.17 -7.58 9.75
N LEU A 289 3.53 -8.22 8.64
CA LEU A 289 4.80 -7.93 7.97
C LEU A 289 4.86 -6.44 7.57
N ASP A 290 6.03 -5.84 7.72
CA ASP A 290 6.30 -4.51 7.17
C ASP A 290 6.30 -4.59 5.65
N TYR A 291 6.02 -3.46 4.99
CA TYR A 291 5.98 -3.42 3.53
C TYR A 291 6.69 -2.20 2.95
N ARG A 292 7.15 -2.35 1.70
CA ARG A 292 7.66 -1.27 0.84
C ARG A 292 7.12 -1.48 -0.57
N GLY A 293 6.92 -0.39 -1.31
CA GLY A 293 6.26 -0.46 -2.62
C GLY A 293 4.84 -1.02 -2.50
N ASP A 294 4.40 -1.75 -3.51
CA ASP A 294 3.03 -2.23 -3.62
C ASP A 294 2.90 -3.70 -3.21
N ALA A 295 2.77 -3.96 -1.91
CA ALA A 295 2.88 -5.30 -1.35
C ALA A 295 1.70 -5.71 -0.44
N LEU A 296 0.65 -4.89 -0.39
CA LEU A 296 -0.47 -5.06 0.54
C LEU A 296 -1.72 -5.72 -0.04
N HIS A 297 -1.67 -6.13 -1.32
CA HIS A 297 -2.78 -6.73 -2.06
C HIS A 297 -3.54 -7.86 -1.35
N TYR A 298 -2.88 -8.58 -0.44
CA TYR A 298 -3.48 -9.65 0.36
C TYR A 298 -4.61 -9.17 1.29
N TYR A 299 -4.65 -7.88 1.64
CA TYR A 299 -5.72 -7.33 2.46
C TYR A 299 -7.06 -7.34 1.73
N HIS A 300 -7.04 -7.08 0.42
CA HIS A 300 -8.27 -6.92 -0.35
C HIS A 300 -8.62 -8.11 -1.24
N ASN A 301 -7.70 -9.00 -1.63
CA ASN A 301 -8.03 -10.16 -2.48
C ASN A 301 -8.87 -9.78 -3.73
N ALA A 302 -8.53 -8.66 -4.35
CA ALA A 302 -9.14 -8.15 -5.58
C ALA A 302 -8.03 -7.87 -6.60
N MET A 303 -8.33 -7.99 -7.89
CA MET A 303 -7.36 -7.76 -8.96
C MET A 303 -7.86 -6.66 -9.89
N ILE A 304 -6.92 -5.99 -10.55
CA ILE A 304 -7.24 -5.14 -11.69
C ILE A 304 -7.52 -6.06 -12.89
N GLY A 305 -8.41 -5.66 -13.80
CA GLY A 305 -8.73 -6.44 -14.99
C GLY A 305 -7.48 -6.91 -15.75
N ASP A 306 -7.46 -8.18 -16.16
CA ASP A 306 -6.37 -8.85 -16.88
C ASP A 306 -5.00 -8.85 -16.17
N THR A 307 -4.98 -8.64 -14.85
CA THR A 307 -3.79 -8.81 -14.02
C THR A 307 -3.85 -10.03 -13.12
N HIS A 308 -2.68 -10.53 -12.74
CA HIS A 308 -2.51 -11.61 -11.78
C HIS A 308 -1.40 -11.28 -10.79
N LEU A 309 -1.51 -11.86 -9.59
CA LEU A 309 -0.57 -11.67 -8.48
C LEU A 309 0.39 -12.85 -8.43
N GLU A 310 1.68 -12.56 -8.36
CA GLU A 310 2.72 -13.55 -8.11
C GLU A 310 3.50 -13.16 -6.85
N VAL A 311 3.87 -14.16 -6.04
CA VAL A 311 4.60 -13.97 -4.79
C VAL A 311 5.79 -14.93 -4.75
N VAL A 312 6.94 -14.42 -4.37
CA VAL A 312 8.14 -15.21 -4.07
C VAL A 312 8.46 -15.08 -2.59
N ASP A 313 8.50 -16.22 -1.90
CA ASP A 313 8.98 -16.33 -0.52
C ASP A 313 10.51 -16.37 -0.52
N CYS A 314 11.12 -15.58 0.35
CA CYS A 314 12.57 -15.43 0.49
C CYS A 314 13.05 -16.14 1.77
N ASP A 315 12.79 -17.44 1.86
CA ASP A 315 13.11 -18.25 3.05
C ASP A 315 14.62 -18.54 3.22
N SER A 316 15.42 -18.24 2.20
CA SER A 316 16.87 -18.34 2.20
C SER A 316 17.49 -17.05 1.68
N ARG A 317 18.75 -16.80 2.03
CA ARG A 317 19.52 -15.66 1.52
C ARG A 317 19.53 -15.63 -0.01
N VAL A 318 19.16 -14.47 -0.59
CA VAL A 318 19.20 -14.24 -2.04
C VAL A 318 20.63 -13.84 -2.45
N LEU A 319 21.25 -14.62 -3.33
CA LEU A 319 22.60 -14.39 -3.85
C LEU A 319 22.61 -13.59 -5.15
N TYR A 320 21.63 -13.84 -6.02
CA TYR A 320 21.50 -13.14 -7.29
C TYR A 320 20.04 -12.83 -7.59
N ILE A 321 19.83 -11.69 -8.26
CA ILE A 321 18.55 -11.37 -8.91
C ILE A 321 18.83 -11.10 -10.38
N ALA A 322 18.17 -11.83 -11.28
CA ALA A 322 18.10 -11.48 -12.68
C ALA A 322 16.90 -10.55 -12.90
N VAL A 323 17.10 -9.43 -13.59
CA VAL A 323 15.99 -8.55 -14.01
C VAL A 323 15.87 -8.60 -15.52
N SER A 324 14.68 -8.94 -16.00
CA SER A 324 14.38 -9.09 -17.42
C SER A 324 13.59 -7.91 -17.93
N ALA A 325 14.02 -7.36 -19.06
CA ALA A 325 13.43 -6.18 -19.66
C ALA A 325 13.45 -6.21 -21.19
N HIS A 326 12.52 -5.49 -21.84
CA HIS A 326 12.51 -5.28 -23.29
C HIS A 326 12.01 -3.88 -23.68
N ASP A 327 12.36 -3.44 -24.88
CA ASP A 327 12.08 -2.09 -25.43
C ASP A 327 10.81 -2.05 -26.31
N ASP A 328 9.99 -3.11 -26.26
CA ASP A 328 8.99 -3.45 -27.29
C ASP A 328 7.56 -2.96 -26.97
N CYS A 329 7.39 -2.02 -26.03
CA CYS A 329 6.08 -1.60 -25.51
C CYS A 329 5.71 -0.12 -25.77
N GLY A 330 6.36 0.56 -26.71
CA GLY A 330 5.98 1.93 -27.06
C GLY A 330 4.63 1.98 -27.79
N SER A 331 3.77 2.95 -27.45
CA SER A 331 2.61 3.29 -28.27
C SER A 331 3.03 4.04 -29.53
N HIS A 332 2.12 4.19 -30.51
CA HIS A 332 2.36 5.00 -31.72
C HIS A 332 2.81 6.43 -31.41
N ASP A 333 2.38 6.97 -30.26
CA ASP A 333 2.70 8.33 -29.82
C ASP A 333 3.95 8.41 -28.91
N ASN A 334 4.43 7.27 -28.38
CA ASN A 334 5.61 7.23 -27.49
C ASN A 334 6.46 5.95 -27.70
N PRO A 335 7.16 5.83 -28.84
CA PRO A 335 8.05 4.71 -29.12
C PRO A 335 9.28 4.72 -28.17
N GLY A 336 9.32 3.77 -27.22
CA GLY A 336 10.52 3.46 -26.43
C GLY A 336 10.37 3.42 -24.91
N SER A 337 9.21 3.02 -24.36
CA SER A 337 9.12 2.74 -22.92
C SER A 337 9.66 1.34 -22.63
N VAL A 338 10.62 1.25 -21.70
CA VAL A 338 11.14 -0.06 -21.28
C VAL A 338 10.06 -0.80 -20.48
N CYS A 339 9.87 -2.07 -20.81
CA CYS A 339 9.02 -3.00 -20.10
C CYS A 339 9.87 -3.92 -19.23
N ILE A 340 9.60 -3.94 -17.92
CA ILE A 340 10.10 -5.00 -17.05
C ILE A 340 9.14 -6.19 -17.15
N THR A 341 9.65 -7.37 -17.46
CA THR A 341 8.82 -8.58 -17.65
C THR A 341 8.97 -9.62 -16.57
N GLY A 342 10.06 -9.58 -15.81
CA GLY A 342 10.27 -10.58 -14.79
C GLY A 342 11.51 -10.37 -13.93
N LEU A 343 11.49 -11.05 -12.80
CA LEU A 343 12.60 -11.14 -11.85
C LEU A 343 12.85 -12.62 -11.53
N GLU A 344 14.10 -13.05 -11.56
CA GLU A 344 14.49 -14.41 -11.15
C GLU A 344 15.40 -14.31 -9.92
N PHE A 345 15.04 -15.04 -8.86
CA PHE A 345 15.73 -15.04 -7.58
C PHE A 345 16.52 -16.33 -7.43
N PHE A 346 17.81 -16.20 -7.12
CA PHE A 346 18.71 -17.32 -6.88
C PHE A 346 19.11 -17.32 -5.41
N PHE A 347 18.70 -18.36 -4.70
CA PHE A 347 18.93 -18.49 -3.27
C PHE A 347 20.21 -19.28 -2.98
N GLU A 348 20.79 -19.04 -1.80
CA GLU A 348 21.89 -19.83 -1.26
C GLU A 348 21.50 -21.30 -1.09
N ASN A 349 20.27 -21.53 -0.60
CA ASN A 349 19.68 -22.85 -0.45
C ASN A 349 18.33 -22.88 -1.18
N GLY A 350 18.11 -23.92 -1.99
CA GLY A 350 16.83 -24.15 -2.66
C GLY A 350 16.82 -23.80 -4.16
N PRO A 351 15.71 -24.14 -4.85
CA PRO A 351 15.57 -23.87 -6.27
C PRO A 351 15.38 -22.37 -6.54
N PRO A 352 15.76 -21.87 -7.73
CA PRO A 352 15.43 -20.51 -8.14
C PRO A 352 13.91 -20.28 -8.17
N ALA A 353 13.49 -19.07 -7.86
CA ALA A 353 12.10 -18.64 -7.98
C ALA A 353 11.98 -17.54 -9.05
N ILE A 354 10.84 -17.49 -9.73
CA ILE A 354 10.62 -16.58 -10.87
C ILE A 354 9.33 -15.82 -10.65
N LEU A 355 9.38 -14.52 -10.91
CA LEU A 355 8.24 -13.63 -11.09
C LEU A 355 8.19 -13.24 -12.56
N GLY A 356 7.05 -13.44 -13.23
CA GLY A 356 6.87 -13.11 -14.65
C GLY A 356 7.75 -13.97 -15.56
N TYR A 357 8.43 -13.35 -16.53
CA TYR A 357 9.20 -14.10 -17.53
C TYR A 357 10.43 -13.38 -18.09
N THR A 358 11.31 -14.18 -18.68
CA THR A 358 12.44 -13.74 -19.51
C THR A 358 12.13 -14.05 -20.98
N SER A 359 12.17 -13.03 -21.83
CA SER A 359 11.89 -13.21 -23.27
C SER A 359 12.90 -14.16 -23.95
N PRO A 360 12.45 -15.06 -24.84
CA PRO A 360 13.35 -15.89 -25.63
C PRO A 360 14.35 -15.04 -26.42
N GLY A 361 15.62 -15.44 -26.40
CA GLY A 361 16.72 -14.71 -27.06
C GLY A 361 17.20 -13.46 -26.31
N ALA A 362 16.74 -13.20 -25.08
CA ALA A 362 17.25 -12.10 -24.27
C ALA A 362 18.76 -12.23 -24.04
N GLU A 363 19.49 -11.13 -24.24
CA GLU A 363 20.94 -11.13 -23.97
C GLU A 363 21.19 -11.18 -22.46
N ASN A 364 21.97 -12.17 -22.03
CA ASN A 364 22.44 -12.26 -20.64
C ASN A 364 23.59 -11.27 -20.40
N ILE A 365 23.35 -10.27 -19.56
CA ILE A 365 24.30 -9.20 -19.26
C ILE A 365 24.64 -9.23 -17.78
N SER A 366 25.94 -9.20 -17.43
CA SER A 366 26.37 -9.06 -16.03
C SER A 366 26.20 -7.63 -15.53
N ARG A 367 25.97 -7.45 -14.23
CA ARG A 367 25.92 -6.12 -13.56
C ARG A 367 27.07 -5.20 -13.97
N LYS A 368 28.30 -5.73 -14.02
CA LYS A 368 29.51 -4.96 -14.42
C LYS A 368 29.42 -4.46 -15.86
N LYS A 369 29.00 -5.30 -16.81
CA LYS A 369 28.81 -4.93 -18.22
C LYS A 369 27.67 -3.92 -18.37
N TRP A 370 26.55 -4.13 -17.67
CA TRP A 370 25.40 -3.22 -17.68
C TRP A 370 25.75 -1.82 -17.18
N ARG A 371 26.43 -1.73 -16.03
CA ARG A 371 26.84 -0.46 -15.40
C ARG A 371 27.74 0.40 -16.29
N ASN A 372 28.60 -0.26 -17.07
CA ASN A 372 29.58 0.42 -17.90
C ASN A 372 29.01 0.83 -19.27
N SER A 373 27.79 0.40 -19.62
CA SER A 373 27.13 0.84 -20.84
C SER A 373 26.82 2.34 -20.78
N GLU A 374 27.10 3.06 -21.86
CA GLU A 374 26.91 4.52 -21.95
C GLU A 374 25.55 4.91 -22.54
N ARG A 375 24.68 3.93 -22.84
CA ARG A 375 23.45 4.18 -23.60
C ARG A 375 22.27 4.41 -22.68
N THR A 376 21.58 5.53 -22.91
CA THR A 376 20.31 5.94 -22.28
C THR A 376 19.09 5.20 -22.81
N LYS A 377 19.22 4.44 -23.91
CA LYS A 377 18.21 3.52 -24.46
C LYS A 377 18.79 2.11 -24.52
N MET A 378 18.00 1.08 -24.23
CA MET A 378 18.46 -0.31 -24.17
C MET A 378 19.22 -0.68 -25.46
N ALA A 379 20.48 -1.10 -25.32
CA ALA A 379 21.33 -1.44 -26.48
C ALA A 379 20.86 -2.70 -27.23
N HIS A 380 20.01 -3.50 -26.59
CA HIS A 380 19.43 -4.73 -27.10
C HIS A 380 17.93 -4.70 -26.82
N PRO A 381 17.08 -5.15 -27.77
CA PRO A 381 15.63 -5.07 -27.61
C PRO A 381 15.11 -5.91 -26.43
N ARG A 382 15.88 -6.90 -25.96
CA ARG A 382 15.54 -7.82 -24.87
C ARG A 382 16.80 -8.16 -24.07
N VAL A 383 16.77 -7.96 -22.75
CA VAL A 383 17.93 -8.21 -21.87
C VAL A 383 17.50 -8.97 -20.62
N ARG A 384 18.45 -9.75 -20.10
CA ARG A 384 18.40 -10.37 -18.78
C ARG A 384 19.64 -9.93 -18.02
N VAL A 385 19.47 -8.99 -17.09
CA VAL A 385 20.58 -8.40 -16.35
C VAL A 385 20.76 -9.11 -15.01
N MET A 386 21.88 -9.80 -14.84
CA MET A 386 22.23 -10.51 -13.62
C MET A 386 22.87 -9.59 -12.59
N MET A 387 22.22 -9.44 -11.43
CA MET A 387 22.69 -8.65 -10.28
C MET A 387 23.22 -9.56 -9.19
N ASP A 388 24.50 -9.43 -8.88
CA ASP A 388 25.13 -10.01 -7.69
C ASP A 388 24.77 -9.23 -6.43
N LEU A 389 24.33 -9.95 -5.38
CA LEU A 389 23.89 -9.36 -4.12
C LEU A 389 24.81 -9.78 -2.97
N ILE A 390 25.22 -8.79 -2.17
CA ILE A 390 25.83 -9.07 -0.86
C ILE A 390 24.73 -9.34 0.17
N ASP A 391 23.69 -8.52 0.14
CA ASP A 391 22.57 -8.55 1.08
C ASP A 391 21.36 -7.92 0.39
N PHE A 392 20.24 -8.63 0.33
CA PHE A 392 19.03 -8.14 -0.32
C PHE A 392 18.17 -7.38 0.69
N LYS A 393 17.99 -6.07 0.45
CA LYS A 393 17.28 -5.18 1.38
C LYS A 393 16.03 -4.56 0.80
N GLY A 394 15.90 -4.51 -0.52
CA GLY A 394 14.64 -4.11 -1.13
C GLY A 394 14.72 -3.80 -2.60
N ILE A 395 13.63 -3.26 -3.12
CA ILE A 395 13.47 -2.94 -4.53
C ILE A 395 12.85 -1.55 -4.64
N MET A 396 13.42 -0.72 -5.50
CA MET A 396 12.85 0.57 -5.91
C MET A 396 12.44 0.47 -7.37
N VAL A 397 11.23 0.90 -7.67
CA VAL A 397 10.66 0.85 -9.03
C VAL A 397 10.43 2.24 -9.59
N THR A 398 10.58 2.36 -10.91
CA THR A 398 10.08 3.47 -11.72
C THR A 398 8.80 2.98 -12.39
N GLN A 399 7.70 3.71 -12.22
CA GLN A 399 6.39 3.35 -12.79
C GLN A 399 5.98 4.38 -13.84
N THR A 400 5.39 3.88 -14.93
CA THR A 400 4.64 4.66 -15.92
C THR A 400 3.15 4.31 -15.82
N LEU A 401 2.30 4.96 -16.62
CA LEU A 401 0.87 4.61 -16.70
C LEU A 401 0.63 3.15 -17.10
N ASP A 402 1.56 2.56 -17.86
CA ASP A 402 1.44 1.22 -18.42
C ASP A 402 2.06 0.12 -17.54
N GLY A 403 2.78 0.49 -16.47
CA GLY A 403 3.39 -0.45 -15.52
C GLY A 403 4.81 -0.06 -15.12
N VAL A 404 5.57 -1.03 -14.60
CA VAL A 404 6.96 -0.79 -14.18
C VAL A 404 7.86 -0.65 -15.41
N SER A 405 8.62 0.45 -15.46
CA SER A 405 9.60 0.74 -16.52
C SER A 405 11.05 0.68 -16.06
N GLY A 406 11.29 0.67 -14.74
CA GLY A 406 12.63 0.59 -14.17
C GLY A 406 12.67 -0.12 -12.84
N VAL A 407 13.74 -0.89 -12.59
CA VAL A 407 13.97 -1.60 -11.32
C VAL A 407 15.39 -1.35 -10.83
N LEU A 408 15.51 -0.97 -9.56
CA LEU A 408 16.76 -0.90 -8.80
C LEU A 408 16.68 -1.83 -7.60
N ILE A 409 17.63 -2.76 -7.49
CA ILE A 409 17.79 -3.63 -6.33
C ILE A 409 18.65 -2.93 -5.28
N LEU A 410 18.20 -2.92 -4.02
CA LEU A 410 18.84 -2.26 -2.88
C LEU A 410 19.62 -3.26 -2.02
N GLN A 411 20.85 -2.89 -1.66
CA GLN A 411 21.77 -3.68 -0.85
C GLN A 411 22.30 -2.94 0.38
N SER A 412 22.68 -3.67 1.46
CA SER A 412 22.88 -3.11 2.81
C SER A 412 24.21 -2.38 3.06
N LEU A 413 25.23 -2.58 2.22
CA LEU A 413 26.53 -1.95 2.41
C LEU A 413 26.64 -0.68 1.57
N ASP A 414 26.55 0.47 2.24
CA ASP A 414 27.14 1.72 1.74
C ASP A 414 26.57 2.26 0.40
N GLU A 415 25.33 1.92 0.02
CA GLU A 415 24.70 2.47 -1.20
C GLU A 415 24.57 3.99 -1.15
N GLU A 416 24.38 4.59 0.02
CA GLU A 416 24.37 6.06 0.15
C GLU A 416 25.76 6.65 -0.19
N ARG A 417 26.85 5.96 0.19
CA ARG A 417 28.22 6.33 -0.14
C ARG A 417 28.57 6.02 -1.59
N GLU A 418 28.17 4.87 -2.12
CA GLU A 418 28.38 4.50 -3.53
C GLU A 418 27.56 5.37 -4.48
N ALA A 419 26.29 5.64 -4.18
CA ALA A 419 25.44 6.53 -4.97
C ALA A 419 25.96 7.97 -4.94
N ARG A 420 26.50 8.46 -3.80
CA ARG A 420 27.18 9.76 -3.72
C ARG A 420 28.51 9.78 -4.48
N ARG A 421 29.26 8.67 -4.50
CA ARG A 421 30.58 8.57 -5.15
C ARG A 421 30.52 8.30 -6.67
N ARG A 422 29.45 7.67 -7.18
CA ARG A 422 29.37 7.24 -8.59
C ARG A 422 28.00 7.58 -9.21
N ARG A 423 28.02 8.41 -10.27
CA ARG A 423 26.84 8.82 -11.06
C ARG A 423 26.12 7.68 -11.82
N ARG A 424 26.47 6.40 -11.64
CA ARG A 424 25.88 5.27 -12.38
C ARG A 424 25.33 4.23 -11.40
N ARG A 425 24.03 4.36 -11.07
CA ARG A 425 23.27 3.28 -10.40
C ARG A 425 22.91 2.22 -11.44
N CYS A 426 23.01 0.95 -11.09
CA CYS A 426 22.64 -0.18 -11.96
C CYS A 426 21.11 -0.39 -12.00
N CYS A 427 20.34 0.66 -12.33
CA CYS A 427 18.92 0.49 -12.66
C CYS A 427 18.81 -0.30 -13.96
N VAL A 428 17.88 -1.24 -14.04
CA VAL A 428 17.51 -1.91 -15.30
C VAL A 428 16.25 -1.24 -15.82
N GLY A 429 16.30 -0.77 -17.07
CA GLY A 429 15.22 0.01 -17.70
C GLY A 429 15.38 1.51 -17.54
N GLU A 430 14.25 2.23 -17.49
CA GLU A 430 14.24 3.68 -17.41
C GLU A 430 14.86 4.20 -16.11
N ARG A 431 15.60 5.30 -16.24
CA ARG A 431 16.34 5.91 -15.14
C ARG A 431 15.86 7.33 -14.94
N ASP A 432 14.74 7.47 -14.23
CA ASP A 432 14.23 8.79 -13.84
C ASP A 432 14.24 8.96 -12.32
N TYR A 433 15.45 8.91 -11.75
CA TYR A 433 15.62 9.23 -10.34
C TYR A 433 16.13 10.67 -10.22
N PRO A 434 15.28 11.65 -9.83
CA PRO A 434 15.76 12.98 -9.52
C PRO A 434 16.79 12.94 -8.39
N ARG A 435 17.57 14.01 -8.25
CA ARG A 435 18.61 14.15 -7.20
C ARG A 435 18.06 14.01 -5.76
N HIS A 436 16.74 13.92 -5.55
CA HIS A 436 16.09 13.68 -4.25
C HIS A 436 15.91 12.19 -3.91
N ALA A 437 16.11 11.27 -4.87
CA ALA A 437 15.99 9.82 -4.67
C ALA A 437 17.00 9.23 -3.65
N TYR A 438 17.97 10.02 -3.16
CA TYR A 438 18.86 9.60 -2.07
C TYR A 438 18.11 9.48 -0.73
N HIS A 439 17.05 10.26 -0.53
CA HIS A 439 16.19 10.17 0.64
C HIS A 439 15.25 8.96 0.60
N GLY A 440 14.86 8.52 -0.61
CA GLY A 440 13.96 7.38 -0.83
C GLY A 440 14.61 5.99 -0.72
N LEU A 441 15.94 5.88 -0.76
CA LEU A 441 16.61 4.57 -0.65
C LEU A 441 16.31 3.88 0.69
N ARG A 442 16.22 4.65 1.78
CA ARG A 442 15.87 4.13 3.12
C ARG A 442 14.38 3.83 3.27
N THR A 443 13.53 4.52 2.50
CA THR A 443 12.07 4.32 2.54
C THR A 443 11.62 3.16 1.67
N CYS A 444 12.54 2.50 0.95
CA CYS A 444 12.29 1.35 0.08
C CYS A 444 12.99 0.07 0.57
N SER A 445 13.71 0.12 1.70
CA SER A 445 14.42 -1.02 2.28
C SER A 445 13.76 -1.58 3.54
N LEU A 446 13.96 -2.87 3.78
CA LEU A 446 13.66 -3.61 5.01
C LEU A 446 14.97 -4.18 5.58
N GLU A 447 15.00 -4.49 6.88
CA GLU A 447 16.15 -5.18 7.48
C GLU A 447 16.21 -6.64 7.06
N GLU A 448 15.04 -7.26 6.91
CA GLU A 448 14.86 -8.61 6.40
C GLU A 448 13.72 -8.60 5.38
N VAL A 449 13.97 -9.12 4.18
CA VAL A 449 12.94 -9.30 3.16
C VAL A 449 12.48 -10.75 3.22
N SER A 450 11.21 -10.95 3.53
CA SER A 450 10.60 -12.28 3.61
C SER A 450 9.84 -12.63 2.34
N GLN A 451 9.26 -11.64 1.64
CA GLN A 451 8.46 -11.89 0.44
C GLN A 451 8.63 -10.76 -0.58
N VAL A 452 8.59 -11.12 -1.86
CA VAL A 452 8.45 -10.19 -2.99
C VAL A 452 7.09 -10.42 -3.62
N VAL A 453 6.32 -9.35 -3.78
CA VAL A 453 4.94 -9.37 -4.30
C VAL A 453 4.92 -8.59 -5.59
N ALA A 454 4.46 -9.20 -6.68
CA ALA A 454 4.40 -8.59 -7.99
C ALA A 454 3.02 -8.76 -8.61
N VAL A 455 2.55 -7.72 -9.29
CA VAL A 455 1.37 -7.76 -10.14
C VAL A 455 1.81 -7.70 -11.58
N PHE A 456 1.37 -8.65 -12.38
CA PHE A 456 1.64 -8.72 -13.81
C PHE A 456 0.34 -8.61 -14.60
N ASN A 457 0.43 -8.11 -15.83
CA ASN A 457 -0.53 -8.50 -16.87
C ASN A 457 0.13 -9.53 -17.79
N ASN A 458 -0.53 -9.90 -18.89
CA ASN A 458 -0.01 -10.87 -19.85
C ASN A 458 1.32 -10.48 -20.52
N HIS A 459 1.80 -9.24 -20.35
CA HIS A 459 2.93 -8.69 -21.10
C HIS A 459 4.03 -8.06 -20.23
N ARG A 460 3.72 -7.60 -19.01
CA ARG A 460 4.68 -6.86 -18.20
C ARG A 460 4.32 -6.82 -16.72
N LEU A 461 5.32 -6.45 -15.92
CA LEU A 461 5.19 -6.08 -14.53
C LEU A 461 4.43 -4.75 -14.41
N ILE A 462 3.36 -4.75 -13.62
CA ILE A 462 2.48 -3.60 -13.36
C ILE A 462 2.85 -2.94 -12.03
N ASP A 463 2.97 -3.72 -10.97
CA ASP A 463 3.33 -3.25 -9.62
C ASP A 463 4.29 -4.24 -8.95
N LEU A 464 5.11 -3.73 -8.03
CA LEU A 464 6.08 -4.53 -7.29
C LEU A 464 6.24 -3.95 -5.88
N GLY A 465 6.30 -4.85 -4.91
CA GLY A 465 6.57 -4.52 -3.52
C GLY A 465 7.25 -5.66 -2.80
N ILE A 466 7.67 -5.38 -1.57
CA ILE A 466 8.31 -6.35 -0.69
C ILE A 466 7.63 -6.33 0.67
N ARG A 467 7.66 -7.48 1.34
CA ARG A 467 7.25 -7.64 2.74
C ARG A 467 8.36 -8.27 3.56
N GLY A 468 8.38 -7.98 4.84
CA GLY A 468 9.34 -8.58 5.75
C GLY A 468 9.37 -7.89 7.10
N ARG A 469 10.57 -7.71 7.65
CA ARG A 469 10.78 -7.10 8.96
C ARG A 469 11.75 -5.93 8.86
N THR A 470 11.40 -4.87 9.57
CA THR A 470 12.29 -3.77 9.89
C THR A 470 12.20 -3.50 11.39
N ALA A 471 13.31 -3.14 12.01
CA ALA A 471 13.29 -2.34 13.22
C ALA A 471 12.54 -1.02 12.97
N LYS A 472 12.19 -0.32 14.06
CA LYS A 472 11.68 1.05 14.01
C LYS A 472 12.57 1.91 13.11
N ARG A 473 11.98 2.92 12.47
CA ARG A 473 12.70 3.75 11.50
C ARG A 473 13.96 4.35 12.14
N LYS A 474 15.14 3.98 11.65
CA LYS A 474 16.40 4.47 12.22
C LYS A 474 16.59 5.97 11.94
N PRO A 475 17.09 6.76 12.92
CA PRO A 475 17.31 8.19 12.76
C PRO A 475 18.17 8.48 11.53
N GLN A 476 17.64 9.27 10.61
CA GLN A 476 18.41 9.77 9.45
C GLN A 476 19.31 10.95 9.79
N LEU A 477 19.01 11.66 10.87
CA LEU A 477 19.75 12.83 11.35
C LEU A 477 20.27 12.53 12.75
N SER A 478 21.47 13.04 13.05
CA SER A 478 21.94 13.07 14.44
C SER A 478 20.99 13.90 15.30
N GLU A 479 20.93 13.59 16.60
CA GLU A 479 20.10 14.33 17.56
C GLU A 479 20.38 15.85 17.52
N ARG A 480 21.65 16.24 17.38
CA ARG A 480 22.05 17.65 17.24
C ARG A 480 21.46 18.30 15.99
N GLN A 481 21.49 17.62 14.85
CA GLN A 481 20.90 18.13 13.61
C GLN A 481 19.38 18.26 13.74
N ARG A 482 18.73 17.26 14.33
CA ARG A 482 17.28 17.28 14.60
C ARG A 482 16.88 18.48 15.45
N ARG A 483 17.55 18.69 16.58
CA ARG A 483 17.30 19.85 17.47
C ARG A 483 17.53 21.18 16.76
N SER A 484 18.56 21.26 15.90
CA SER A 484 18.84 22.47 15.10
C SER A 484 17.74 22.74 14.07
N GLU A 485 17.21 21.71 13.43
CA GLU A 485 16.09 21.83 12.50
C GLU A 485 14.83 22.29 13.21
N ILE A 486 14.44 21.67 14.34
CA ILE A 486 13.30 22.11 15.17
C ILE A 486 13.39 23.59 15.51
N LYS A 487 14.59 24.04 15.90
CA LYS A 487 14.85 25.44 16.23
C LYS A 487 14.60 26.36 15.03
N SER A 488 15.03 25.97 13.83
CA SER A 488 14.74 26.70 12.57
C SER A 488 13.24 26.82 12.33
N PHE A 489 12.45 25.75 12.49
CA PHE A 489 10.98 25.83 12.30
C PHE A 489 10.30 26.78 13.26
N LYS A 490 10.77 26.81 14.50
CA LYS A 490 10.27 27.74 15.52
C LYS A 490 10.65 29.18 15.17
N GLU A 491 11.86 29.41 14.68
CA GLU A 491 12.33 30.73 14.22
C GLU A 491 11.59 31.22 12.96
N GLU A 492 11.24 30.30 12.05
CA GLU A 492 10.47 30.58 10.83
C GLU A 492 8.95 30.73 11.08
N GLY A 493 8.48 30.46 12.30
CA GLY A 493 7.06 30.55 12.67
C GLY A 493 6.18 29.42 12.14
N ASN A 494 6.79 28.32 11.69
CA ASN A 494 6.11 27.12 11.22
C ASN A 494 5.66 26.23 12.41
N LEU A 495 6.47 26.19 13.47
CA LEU A 495 6.09 25.55 14.74
C LEU A 495 6.02 26.61 15.84
N ALA A 496 5.01 26.51 16.71
CA ALA A 496 4.94 27.44 17.82
C ALA A 496 6.17 27.28 18.77
N PRO A 497 6.71 28.40 19.31
CA PRO A 497 7.87 28.35 20.20
C PRO A 497 7.67 27.42 21.41
N GLY A 498 6.45 27.42 21.97
CA GLY A 498 6.05 26.59 23.11
C GLY A 498 5.64 25.16 22.77
N LEU A 499 5.65 24.74 21.50
CA LEU A 499 5.34 23.35 21.14
C LEU A 499 6.51 22.46 21.58
N GLU A 500 6.27 21.57 22.53
CA GLU A 500 7.24 20.59 23.00
C GLU A 500 7.22 19.36 22.09
N LEU A 501 8.22 19.26 21.22
CA LEU A 501 8.56 18.05 20.47
C LEU A 501 9.76 17.40 21.14
N ARG A 502 9.73 16.06 21.25
CA ARG A 502 10.73 15.30 22.00
C ARG A 502 11.96 14.93 21.17
#